data_AF-A0AAW4BK79-F1
#
_entry.id   AF-A0AAW4BK79-F1
#
_cell.length_a   1.000
_cell.length_b   1.000
_cell.length_c   1.000
_cell.angle_alpha   90.00
_cell.angle_beta   90.00
_cell.angle_gamma   90.00
#
_symmetry.space_group_name_H-M   'P 1'
#
loop_
_entity.id
_entity.type
_entity.pdbx_description
1 polymer ?
#
loop_
_entity_poly.entity_id
_entity_poly.type
_entity_poly.pdbx_seq_one_letter_code
_entity_poly.pdbx_strand_id
1 'polypeptide(L)'
;TLSAIAREHCPDSLKPLVLLLGLLATGFFFGEAVITPAMSVLSAVEGIAVVEQDFAPFVLPIAVGIIVILFAIQALGTERIGRFFAPVMVIWFLSLGVLGFNAIIEQPQVLVAINPYYAFHFIAEQGVNTLIILGVVVLSVTGVEALYADMGHIGIKPIRLAWFMIVLPSLLLNYFGQGAYLLVSQGVTGQTFFGLVPNLWLWPVIILATLAAVIASQAVISGIFSLTRQAMNYGYLPPLKITHTSEHS
;
A
#
# COMPACT_ATOMS: atom_id res chain seq x y z
N THR A 1 -10.05 21.36 -3.86
CA THR A 1 -10.13 20.53 -2.64
C THR A 1 -11.30 20.96 -1.79
N LEU A 2 -11.79 20.07 -0.90
CA LEU A 2 -12.91 20.33 0.02
C LEU A 2 -12.79 21.67 0.77
N SER A 3 -11.57 22.12 1.11
CA SER A 3 -11.31 23.42 1.74
C SER A 3 -11.63 24.63 0.83
N ALA A 4 -11.41 24.54 -0.48
CA ALA A 4 -11.76 25.60 -1.43
C ALA A 4 -13.26 25.64 -1.73
N ILE A 5 -13.88 24.47 -1.94
CA ILE A 5 -15.33 24.36 -2.14
C ILE A 5 -16.07 24.82 -0.87
N ALA A 6 -15.56 24.48 0.31
CA ALA A 6 -16.12 24.95 1.57
C ALA A 6 -15.94 26.46 1.80
N ARG A 7 -14.89 27.09 1.24
CA ARG A 7 -14.74 28.54 1.37
C ARG A 7 -15.79 29.31 0.56
N GLU A 8 -16.17 28.78 -0.61
CA GLU A 8 -17.19 29.37 -1.49
C GLU A 8 -18.63 28.97 -1.13
N HIS A 9 -18.87 27.74 -0.65
CA HIS A 9 -20.22 27.18 -0.52
C HIS A 9 -20.64 26.84 0.93
N CYS A 10 -19.76 27.00 1.93
CA CYS A 10 -20.09 26.67 3.32
C CYS A 10 -20.57 27.90 4.11
N PRO A 11 -21.58 27.76 5.00
CA PRO A 11 -22.02 28.83 5.90
C PRO A 11 -20.85 29.34 6.74
N ASP A 12 -20.81 30.65 7.02
CA ASP A 12 -19.70 31.28 7.77
C ASP A 12 -19.44 30.63 9.14
N SER A 13 -20.46 30.05 9.77
CA SER A 13 -20.36 29.31 11.03
C SER A 13 -19.58 28.00 10.94
N LEU A 14 -19.59 27.33 9.78
CA LEU A 14 -18.93 26.03 9.58
C LEU A 14 -17.54 26.14 8.95
N LYS A 15 -17.21 27.30 8.36
CA LYS A 15 -15.88 27.57 7.79
C LYS A 15 -14.71 27.21 8.72
N PRO A 16 -14.65 27.63 10.01
CA PRO A 16 -13.51 27.29 10.86
C PRO A 16 -13.38 25.77 11.10
N LEU A 17 -14.51 25.07 11.25
CA LEU A 17 -14.51 23.61 11.42
C LEU A 17 -13.98 22.90 10.17
N VAL A 18 -14.44 23.30 8.98
CA VAL A 18 -13.98 22.69 7.72
C VAL A 18 -12.51 22.96 7.46
N LEU A 19 -12.03 24.17 7.79
CA LEU A 19 -10.61 24.50 7.70
C LEU A 19 -9.76 23.65 8.67
N LEU A 20 -10.20 23.50 9.92
CA LEU A 20 -9.53 22.66 10.90
C LEU A 20 -9.46 21.20 10.43
N LEU A 21 -10.59 20.65 9.95
CA LEU A 21 -10.65 19.29 9.44
C LEU A 21 -9.74 19.09 8.23
N GLY A 22 -9.69 20.07 7.31
CA GLY A 22 -8.78 20.04 6.16
C GLY A 22 -7.30 20.06 6.55
N LEU A 23 -6.94 20.88 7.55
CA LEU A 23 -5.57 20.92 8.09
C LEU A 23 -5.20 19.61 8.79
N LEU A 24 -6.10 19.06 9.61
CA LEU A 24 -5.89 17.77 10.27
C LEU A 24 -5.73 16.64 9.26
N ALA A 25 -6.61 16.55 8.26
CA ALA A 25 -6.52 15.55 7.20
C ALA A 25 -5.21 15.67 6.42
N THR A 26 -4.79 16.89 6.09
CA THR A 26 -3.50 17.14 5.43
C THR A 26 -2.35 16.66 6.31
N GLY A 27 -2.36 17.00 7.61
CA GLY A 27 -1.34 16.55 8.57
C GLY A 27 -1.26 15.02 8.71
N PHE A 28 -2.40 14.34 8.78
CA PHE A 28 -2.45 12.87 8.80
C PHE A 28 -1.89 12.26 7.52
N PHE A 29 -2.23 12.84 6.36
CA PHE A 29 -1.68 12.38 5.08
C PHE A 29 -0.15 12.55 5.03
N PHE A 30 0.39 13.67 5.54
CA PHE A 30 1.86 13.84 5.67
C PHE A 30 2.51 12.77 6.57
N GLY A 31 1.83 12.37 7.65
CA GLY A 31 2.30 11.28 8.51
C GLY A 31 2.33 9.92 7.80
N GLU A 32 1.23 9.56 7.12
CA GLU A 32 1.12 8.34 6.32
C GLU A 32 2.20 8.27 5.24
N ALA A 33 2.44 9.40 4.60
CA ALA A 33 3.46 9.61 3.59
C ALA A 33 4.91 9.32 4.02
N VAL A 34 5.23 9.52 5.29
CA VAL A 34 6.56 9.22 5.84
C VAL A 34 6.65 7.74 6.23
N ILE A 35 5.57 7.19 6.79
CA ILE A 35 5.54 5.83 7.35
C ILE A 35 5.40 4.77 6.25
N THR A 36 4.53 4.99 5.26
CA THR A 36 4.20 4.00 4.23
C THR A 36 5.42 3.56 3.43
N PRO A 37 6.28 4.46 2.89
CA PRO A 37 7.50 4.03 2.20
C PRO A 37 8.46 3.22 3.07
N ALA A 38 8.60 3.63 4.34
CA ALA A 38 9.49 2.96 5.28
C ALA A 38 9.01 1.54 5.58
N MET A 39 7.73 1.39 5.93
CA MET A 39 7.13 0.10 6.26
C MET A 39 7.04 -0.82 5.04
N SER A 40 6.60 -0.32 3.87
CA SER A 40 6.49 -1.14 2.66
C SER A 40 7.83 -1.68 2.19
N VAL A 41 8.90 -0.86 2.19
CA VAL A 41 10.23 -1.30 1.79
C VAL A 41 10.81 -2.27 2.81
N LEU A 42 10.64 -2.00 4.12
CA LEU A 42 11.11 -2.91 5.17
C LEU A 42 10.46 -4.30 5.03
N SER A 43 9.12 -4.35 4.94
CA SER A 43 8.39 -5.62 4.80
C SER A 43 8.71 -6.37 3.50
N ALA A 44 9.10 -5.68 2.42
CA ALA A 44 9.55 -6.33 1.20
C ALA A 44 10.94 -6.97 1.34
N VAL A 45 11.85 -6.31 2.07
CA VAL A 45 13.24 -6.76 2.29
C VAL A 45 13.33 -7.82 3.39
N GLU A 46 12.38 -7.83 4.32
CA GLU A 46 12.27 -8.82 5.40
C GLU A 46 12.29 -10.28 4.90
N GLY A 47 11.85 -10.54 3.66
CA GLY A 47 11.93 -11.86 3.03
C GLY A 47 13.35 -12.43 2.93
N ILE A 48 14.39 -11.59 2.97
CA ILE A 48 15.79 -12.04 3.01
C ILE A 48 16.06 -12.88 4.27
N ALA A 49 15.50 -12.48 5.41
CA ALA A 49 15.66 -13.19 6.67
C ALA A 49 14.92 -14.54 6.71
N VAL A 50 13.99 -14.77 5.76
CA VAL A 50 13.30 -16.06 5.58
C VAL A 50 14.18 -17.04 4.81
N VAL A 51 15.01 -16.55 3.89
CA VAL A 51 15.96 -17.38 3.13
C VAL A 51 17.08 -17.87 4.05
N GLU A 52 17.66 -16.95 4.82
CA GLU A 52 18.80 -17.24 5.69
C GLU A 52 18.78 -16.28 6.88
N GLN A 53 18.70 -16.84 8.09
CA GLN A 53 18.50 -16.05 9.32
C GLN A 53 19.70 -15.15 9.64
N ASP A 54 20.89 -15.55 9.19
CA ASP A 54 22.12 -14.77 9.36
C ASP A 54 22.07 -13.41 8.65
N PHE A 55 21.16 -13.23 7.69
CA PHE A 55 20.96 -11.96 7.00
C PHE A 55 19.98 -11.01 7.70
N ALA A 56 19.31 -11.44 8.77
CA ALA A 56 18.35 -10.59 9.52
C ALA A 56 18.94 -9.23 9.95
N PRO A 57 20.20 -9.12 10.42
CA PRO A 57 20.79 -7.82 10.77
C PRO A 57 20.96 -6.86 9.59
N PHE A 58 20.99 -7.36 8.35
CA PHE A 58 21.18 -6.56 7.15
C PHE A 58 19.87 -6.02 6.57
N VAL A 59 18.71 -6.53 6.99
CA VAL A 59 17.39 -6.10 6.50
C VAL A 59 17.20 -4.59 6.67
N LEU A 60 17.45 -4.07 7.88
CA LEU A 60 17.28 -2.64 8.17
C LEU A 60 18.26 -1.75 7.36
N PRO A 61 19.59 -2.02 7.34
CA PRO A 61 20.51 -1.29 6.48
C PRO A 61 20.14 -1.29 5.00
N ILE A 62 19.69 -2.44 4.46
CA ILE A 62 19.28 -2.57 3.06
C ILE A 62 18.04 -1.72 2.80
N ALA A 63 17.02 -1.80 3.66
CA ALA A 63 15.80 -1.00 3.53
C ALA A 63 16.08 0.51 3.54
N VAL A 64 16.94 0.97 4.46
CA VAL A 64 17.39 2.37 4.50
C VAL A 64 18.11 2.75 3.20
N GLY A 65 19.02 1.91 2.70
CA GLY A 65 19.71 2.13 1.44
C GLY A 65 18.76 2.27 0.26
N ILE A 66 17.75 1.40 0.16
CA ILE A 66 16.72 1.47 -0.88
C ILE A 66 15.94 2.78 -0.80
N ILE A 67 15.54 3.22 0.39
CA ILE A 67 14.81 4.50 0.57
C ILE A 67 15.69 5.68 0.16
N VAL A 68 16.98 5.70 0.56
CA VAL A 68 17.91 6.76 0.15
C VAL A 68 18.05 6.82 -1.38
N ILE A 69 18.21 5.66 -2.03
CA ILE A 69 18.28 5.57 -3.49
C ILE A 69 16.97 6.03 -4.13
N LEU A 70 15.83 5.63 -3.56
CA LEU A 70 14.50 6.02 -4.01
C LEU A 70 14.35 7.54 -4.05
N PHE A 71 14.70 8.24 -2.96
CA PHE A 71 14.66 9.70 -2.90
C PHE A 71 15.71 10.36 -3.78
N ALA A 72 16.91 9.77 -3.93
CA ALA A 72 17.94 10.30 -4.82
C ALA A 72 17.50 10.26 -6.28
N ILE A 73 16.87 9.16 -6.72
CA ILE A 73 16.39 8.99 -8.10
C ILE A 73 15.21 9.91 -8.41
N GLN A 74 14.38 10.25 -7.43
CA GLN A 74 13.26 11.19 -7.64
C GLN A 74 13.70 12.55 -8.19
N ALA A 75 14.90 13.01 -7.83
CA ALA A 75 15.44 14.28 -8.34
C ALA A 75 15.69 14.27 -9.86
N LEU A 76 15.74 13.10 -10.50
CA LEU A 76 16.00 12.93 -11.94
C LEU A 76 14.72 12.91 -12.81
N GLY A 77 13.53 12.97 -12.20
CA GLY A 77 12.24 13.04 -12.90
C GLY A 77 11.48 11.71 -12.97
N THR A 78 10.21 11.75 -12.58
CA THR A 78 9.29 10.58 -12.48
C THR A 78 8.78 10.08 -13.83
N GLU A 79 8.82 10.92 -14.86
CA GLU A 79 8.22 10.66 -16.17
C GLU A 79 8.90 9.53 -16.95
N ARG A 80 10.23 9.39 -16.86
CA ARG A 80 10.98 8.30 -17.51
C ARG A 80 10.77 6.94 -16.85
N ILE A 81 10.46 6.92 -15.55
CA ILE A 81 10.39 5.70 -14.75
C ILE A 81 8.97 5.12 -14.77
N GLY A 82 7.94 5.98 -14.89
CA GLY A 82 6.53 5.59 -14.87
C GLY A 82 6.12 4.54 -15.91
N ARG A 83 6.78 4.47 -17.08
CA ARG A 83 6.47 3.47 -18.12
C ARG A 83 6.84 2.04 -17.70
N PHE A 84 7.83 1.87 -16.83
CA PHE A 84 8.25 0.55 -16.33
C PHE A 84 7.41 0.08 -15.13
N PHE A 85 6.65 0.97 -14.49
CA PHE A 85 5.87 0.63 -13.30
C PHE A 85 4.71 -0.31 -13.61
N ALA A 86 3.96 -0.05 -14.68
CA ALA A 86 2.79 -0.86 -15.00
C ALA A 86 3.12 -2.34 -15.26
N PRO A 87 4.14 -2.69 -16.10
CA PRO A 87 4.54 -4.09 -16.27
C PRO A 87 4.97 -4.77 -14.97
N VAL A 88 5.76 -4.08 -14.14
CA VAL A 88 6.23 -4.62 -12.84
C VAL A 88 5.06 -4.90 -11.91
N MET A 89 4.10 -3.98 -11.80
CA MET A 89 2.91 -4.17 -10.97
C MET A 89 2.02 -5.31 -11.47
N VAL A 90 1.87 -5.46 -12.80
CA VAL A 90 1.14 -6.60 -13.37
C VAL A 90 1.82 -7.92 -13.01
N ILE A 91 3.14 -8.01 -13.18
CA ILE A 91 3.91 -9.21 -12.81
C ILE A 91 3.80 -9.49 -11.31
N TRP A 92 3.86 -8.45 -10.47
CA TRP A 92 3.67 -8.55 -9.03
C TRP A 92 2.31 -9.15 -8.66
N PHE A 93 1.21 -8.55 -9.13
CA PHE A 93 -0.13 -9.05 -8.81
C PHE A 93 -0.37 -10.45 -9.37
N LEU A 94 0.07 -10.75 -10.59
CA LEU A 94 -0.04 -12.11 -11.13
C LEU A 94 0.75 -13.11 -10.29
N SER A 95 1.94 -12.75 -9.81
CA SER A 95 2.73 -13.60 -8.91
C SER A 95 2.00 -13.86 -7.59
N LEU A 96 1.39 -12.83 -6.98
CA LEU A 96 0.54 -12.98 -5.79
C LEU A 96 -0.61 -13.96 -6.02
N GLY A 97 -1.29 -13.83 -7.16
CA GLY A 97 -2.41 -14.68 -7.55
C GLY A 97 -1.99 -16.13 -7.77
N VAL A 98 -0.88 -16.38 -8.48
CA VAL A 98 -0.37 -17.74 -8.74
C VAL A 98 0.08 -18.41 -7.44
N LEU A 99 0.84 -17.72 -6.59
CA LEU A 99 1.29 -18.25 -5.30
C LEU A 99 0.10 -18.58 -4.40
N GLY A 100 -0.87 -17.66 -4.30
CA GLY A 100 -2.07 -17.85 -3.52
C GLY A 100 -2.92 -19.01 -4.02
N PHE A 101 -3.12 -19.09 -5.33
CA PHE A 101 -3.87 -20.17 -5.97
C PHE A 101 -3.25 -21.55 -5.74
N ASN A 102 -1.93 -21.67 -5.86
CA ASN A 102 -1.23 -22.92 -5.59
C ASN A 102 -1.43 -23.40 -4.15
N ALA A 103 -1.30 -22.49 -3.16
CA ALA A 103 -1.54 -22.83 -1.77
C ALA A 103 -3.01 -23.23 -1.47
N ILE A 104 -3.98 -22.63 -2.18
CA ILE A 104 -5.40 -23.01 -2.07
C ILE A 104 -5.63 -24.43 -2.63
N ILE A 105 -4.95 -24.82 -3.72
CA ILE A 105 -5.05 -26.19 -4.25
C ILE A 105 -4.51 -27.21 -3.23
N GLU A 106 -3.41 -26.87 -2.56
CA GLU A 106 -2.82 -27.73 -1.53
C GLU A 106 -3.73 -27.86 -0.30
N GLN A 107 -4.37 -26.77 0.13
CA GLN A 107 -5.31 -26.78 1.26
C GLN A 107 -6.66 -26.14 0.91
N PRO A 108 -7.56 -26.84 0.18
CA PRO A 108 -8.84 -26.30 -0.27
C PRO A 108 -9.80 -25.94 0.87
N GLN A 109 -9.58 -26.49 2.06
CA GLN A 109 -10.39 -26.21 3.24
C GLN A 109 -10.41 -24.73 3.61
N VAL A 110 -9.42 -23.93 3.21
CA VAL A 110 -9.41 -22.48 3.49
C VAL A 110 -10.63 -21.76 2.88
N LEU A 111 -11.20 -22.29 1.78
CA LEU A 111 -12.37 -21.72 1.12
C LEU A 111 -13.64 -21.82 1.96
N VAL A 112 -13.65 -22.66 2.99
CA VAL A 112 -14.75 -22.75 3.95
C VAL A 112 -14.93 -21.41 4.71
N ALA A 113 -13.87 -20.60 4.81
CA ALA A 113 -13.93 -19.26 5.41
C ALA A 113 -14.85 -18.27 4.65
N ILE A 114 -15.26 -18.59 3.42
CA ILE A 114 -16.28 -17.81 2.68
C ILE A 114 -17.65 -17.92 3.35
N ASN A 115 -17.90 -18.99 4.10
CA ASN A 115 -19.19 -19.18 4.78
C ASN A 115 -19.34 -18.13 5.90
N PRO A 116 -20.38 -17.27 5.84
CA PRO A 116 -20.59 -16.20 6.83
C PRO A 116 -20.80 -16.73 8.25
N TYR A 117 -21.14 -18.01 8.41
CA TYR A 117 -21.18 -18.67 9.72
C TYR A 117 -19.90 -18.45 10.53
N TYR A 118 -18.72 -18.52 9.91
CA TYR A 118 -17.45 -18.31 10.61
C TYR A 118 -17.27 -16.87 11.10
N ALA A 119 -17.77 -15.89 10.34
CA ALA A 119 -17.74 -14.50 10.78
C ALA A 119 -18.65 -14.30 12.00
N PHE A 120 -19.87 -14.85 12.00
CA PHE A 120 -20.77 -14.77 13.15
C PHE A 120 -20.23 -15.53 14.37
N HIS A 121 -19.66 -16.72 14.15
CA HIS A 121 -19.03 -17.51 15.20
C HIS A 121 -17.84 -16.76 15.82
N PHE A 122 -16.98 -16.18 14.99
CA PHE A 122 -15.84 -15.39 15.44
C PHE A 122 -16.29 -14.18 16.27
N ILE A 123 -17.34 -13.47 15.83
CA ILE A 123 -17.91 -12.34 16.58
C ILE A 123 -18.48 -12.82 17.93
N ALA A 124 -19.18 -13.96 17.95
CA ALA A 124 -19.76 -14.52 19.17
C ALA A 124 -18.69 -14.98 20.18
N GLU A 125 -17.59 -15.55 19.70
CA GLU A 125 -16.49 -16.03 20.54
C GLU A 125 -15.60 -14.90 21.07
N GLN A 126 -15.21 -13.96 20.21
CA GLN A 126 -14.28 -12.87 20.55
C GLN A 126 -14.98 -11.64 21.16
N GLY A 127 -16.29 -11.49 20.94
CA GLY A 127 -17.09 -10.39 21.46
C GLY A 127 -16.52 -9.03 21.05
N VAL A 128 -16.19 -8.19 22.03
CA VAL A 128 -15.62 -6.83 21.82
C VAL A 128 -14.23 -6.89 21.18
N ASN A 129 -13.44 -7.95 21.41
CA ASN A 129 -12.11 -8.07 20.79
C ASN A 129 -12.19 -8.16 19.27
N THR A 130 -13.31 -8.66 18.73
CA THR A 130 -13.59 -8.66 17.29
C THR A 130 -13.46 -7.27 16.69
N LEU A 131 -13.92 -6.24 17.40
CA LEU A 131 -13.83 -4.86 16.93
C LEU A 131 -12.39 -4.39 16.77
N ILE A 132 -11.52 -4.77 17.73
CA ILE A 132 -10.09 -4.43 17.70
C ILE A 132 -9.41 -5.15 16.53
N ILE A 133 -9.69 -6.44 16.34
CA ILE A 133 -9.10 -7.25 15.26
C ILE A 133 -9.53 -6.73 13.89
N LEU A 134 -10.83 -6.45 13.71
CA LEU A 134 -11.33 -5.83 12.49
C LEU A 134 -10.73 -4.44 12.26
N GLY A 135 -10.48 -3.67 13.33
CA GLY A 135 -9.74 -2.41 13.26
C GLY A 135 -8.34 -2.59 12.68
N VAL A 136 -7.58 -3.59 13.12
CA VAL A 136 -6.26 -3.92 12.55
C VAL A 136 -6.36 -4.32 11.07
N VAL A 137 -7.38 -5.10 10.70
CA VAL A 137 -7.62 -5.46 9.28
C VAL A 137 -7.92 -4.20 8.45
N VAL A 138 -8.72 -3.26 8.96
CA VAL A 138 -9.00 -1.99 8.27
C VAL A 138 -7.74 -1.15 8.12
N LEU A 139 -6.81 -1.16 9.09
CA LEU A 139 -5.52 -0.46 8.99
C LEU A 139 -4.61 -1.01 7.88
N SER A 140 -4.84 -2.24 7.38
CA SER A 140 -4.13 -2.77 6.21
C SER A 140 -4.60 -2.14 4.89
N VAL A 141 -5.77 -1.49 4.89
CA VAL A 141 -6.31 -0.81 3.72
C VAL A 141 -5.75 0.62 3.72
N THR A 142 -4.60 0.80 3.07
CA THR A 142 -3.95 2.10 2.90
C THR A 142 -3.94 2.54 1.43
N GLY A 143 -3.70 3.83 1.18
CA GLY A 143 -3.48 4.36 -0.16
C GLY A 143 -4.74 4.58 -1.00
N VAL A 144 -5.94 4.50 -0.41
CA VAL A 144 -7.19 4.82 -1.12
C VAL A 144 -7.24 6.32 -1.47
N GLU A 145 -6.62 7.15 -0.65
CA GLU A 145 -6.47 8.59 -0.83
C GLU A 145 -5.63 8.92 -2.06
N ALA A 146 -4.53 8.19 -2.26
CA ALA A 146 -3.68 8.31 -3.46
C ALA A 146 -4.47 7.88 -4.71
N LEU A 147 -5.25 6.79 -4.61
CA LEU A 147 -6.12 6.34 -5.69
C LEU A 147 -7.15 7.41 -6.09
N TYR A 148 -7.76 8.09 -5.11
CA TYR A 148 -8.71 9.17 -5.37
C TYR A 148 -8.07 10.39 -6.03
N ALA A 149 -6.84 10.75 -5.64
CA ALA A 149 -6.09 11.83 -6.29
C ALA A 149 -5.81 11.51 -7.77
N ASP A 150 -5.47 10.25 -8.07
CA ASP A 150 -5.16 9.79 -9.42
C ASP A 150 -6.40 9.64 -10.32
N MET A 151 -7.60 9.46 -9.75
CA MET A 151 -8.86 9.45 -10.53
C MET A 151 -9.07 10.74 -11.33
N GLY A 152 -8.54 11.88 -10.86
CA GLY A 152 -8.62 13.15 -11.57
C GLY A 152 -7.81 13.20 -12.87
N HIS A 153 -6.70 12.45 -12.95
CA HIS A 153 -5.80 12.45 -14.10
C HIS A 153 -6.03 11.24 -15.03
N ILE A 154 -6.25 10.05 -14.45
CA ILE A 154 -6.38 8.78 -15.20
C ILE A 154 -7.83 8.51 -15.57
N GLY A 155 -8.78 8.96 -14.75
CA GLY A 155 -10.20 8.66 -14.87
C GLY A 155 -10.63 7.39 -14.12
N ILE A 156 -11.93 7.34 -13.82
CA ILE A 156 -12.52 6.29 -12.96
C ILE A 156 -12.55 4.92 -13.66
N LYS A 157 -12.82 4.88 -14.96
CA LYS A 157 -13.02 3.62 -15.71
C LYS A 157 -11.75 2.75 -15.75
N PRO A 158 -10.55 3.26 -16.11
CA PRO A 158 -9.33 2.45 -16.11
C PRO A 158 -8.97 1.91 -14.73
N ILE A 159 -9.11 2.74 -13.69
CA ILE A 159 -8.84 2.35 -12.30
C ILE A 159 -9.75 1.19 -11.87
N ARG A 160 -11.06 1.32 -12.11
CA ARG A 160 -12.03 0.27 -11.79
C ARG A 160 -11.71 -1.03 -12.52
N LEU A 161 -11.38 -0.93 -13.80
CA LEU A 161 -11.07 -2.08 -14.63
C LEU A 161 -9.81 -2.81 -14.12
N ALA A 162 -8.72 -2.09 -13.84
CA ALA A 162 -7.50 -2.67 -13.26
C ALA A 162 -7.75 -3.30 -11.88
N TRP A 163 -8.55 -2.64 -11.05
CA TRP A 163 -8.90 -3.13 -9.72
C TRP A 163 -9.63 -4.47 -9.77
N PHE A 164 -10.76 -4.54 -10.49
CA PHE A 164 -11.60 -5.73 -10.50
C PHE A 164 -11.05 -6.89 -11.33
N MET A 165 -10.22 -6.63 -12.35
CA MET A 165 -9.67 -7.70 -13.19
C MET A 165 -8.35 -8.28 -12.67
N ILE A 166 -7.51 -7.48 -12.00
CA ILE A 166 -6.14 -7.90 -11.64
C ILE A 166 -5.93 -7.80 -10.13
N VAL A 167 -6.08 -6.60 -9.56
CA VAL A 167 -5.67 -6.33 -8.18
C VAL A 167 -6.51 -7.13 -7.18
N LEU A 168 -7.82 -6.97 -7.22
CA LEU A 168 -8.76 -7.62 -6.31
C LEU A 168 -8.66 -9.16 -6.35
N PRO A 169 -8.75 -9.84 -7.51
CA PRO A 169 -8.64 -11.29 -7.54
C PRO A 169 -7.28 -11.79 -7.06
N SER A 170 -6.19 -11.09 -7.40
CA SER A 170 -4.84 -11.48 -6.98
C SER A 170 -4.66 -11.36 -5.46
N LEU A 171 -5.14 -10.27 -4.86
CA LEU A 171 -5.10 -10.06 -3.41
C LEU A 171 -5.95 -11.09 -2.69
N LEU A 172 -7.17 -11.34 -3.18
CA LEU A 172 -8.08 -12.33 -2.59
C LEU A 172 -7.42 -13.72 -2.59
N LEU A 173 -6.90 -14.17 -3.74
CA LEU A 173 -6.18 -15.44 -3.84
C LEU A 173 -4.98 -15.49 -2.90
N ASN A 174 -4.22 -14.39 -2.79
CA ASN A 174 -3.06 -14.35 -1.91
C ASN A 174 -3.44 -14.46 -0.42
N TYR A 175 -4.45 -13.74 0.04
CA TYR A 175 -4.90 -13.83 1.44
C TYR A 175 -5.47 -15.21 1.78
N PHE A 176 -6.25 -15.82 0.88
CA PHE A 176 -6.68 -17.20 1.05
C PHE A 176 -5.48 -18.17 1.03
N GLY A 177 -4.50 -17.96 0.16
CA GLY A 177 -3.27 -18.75 0.15
C GLY A 177 -2.50 -18.66 1.47
N GLN A 178 -2.33 -17.46 2.03
CA GLN A 178 -1.69 -17.28 3.34
C GLN A 178 -2.48 -17.98 4.46
N GLY A 179 -3.81 -17.93 4.41
CA GLY A 179 -4.68 -18.70 5.31
C GLY A 179 -4.49 -20.20 5.18
N ALA A 180 -4.39 -20.72 3.95
CA ALA A 180 -4.10 -22.13 3.67
C ALA A 180 -2.75 -22.55 4.24
N TYR A 181 -1.72 -21.74 4.06
CA TYR A 181 -0.40 -21.98 4.64
C TYR A 181 -0.43 -22.04 6.17
N LEU A 182 -1.16 -21.12 6.82
CA LEU A 182 -1.30 -21.09 8.28
C LEU A 182 -1.98 -22.34 8.85
N LEU A 183 -2.91 -22.96 8.10
CA LEU A 183 -3.53 -24.22 8.49
C LEU A 183 -2.53 -25.38 8.52
N VAL A 184 -1.55 -25.39 7.62
CA VAL A 184 -0.52 -26.44 7.52
C VAL A 184 0.63 -26.19 8.50
N SER A 185 1.04 -24.93 8.69
CA SER A 185 2.18 -24.55 9.53
C SER A 185 1.87 -24.50 11.03
N GLN A 186 0.71 -25.00 11.46
CA GLN A 186 0.25 -25.00 12.87
C GLN A 186 0.29 -23.61 13.53
N GLY A 187 0.07 -22.55 12.75
CA GLY A 187 0.01 -21.18 13.28
C GLY A 187 1.37 -20.56 13.63
N VAL A 188 2.49 -21.00 13.05
CA VAL A 188 3.76 -20.26 13.15
C VAL A 188 3.59 -18.90 12.44
N THR A 189 3.54 -17.83 13.23
CA THR A 189 3.16 -16.46 12.83
C THR A 189 4.31 -15.63 12.24
N GLY A 190 5.22 -16.27 11.49
CA GLY A 190 6.29 -15.59 10.78
C GLY A 190 5.80 -14.80 9.56
N GLN A 191 6.71 -14.54 8.61
CA GLN A 191 6.37 -13.89 7.34
C GLN A 191 5.58 -14.83 6.43
N THR A 192 4.27 -14.90 6.64
CA THR A 192 3.33 -15.81 5.96
C THR A 192 3.40 -15.73 4.45
N PHE A 193 3.54 -14.52 3.89
CA PHE A 193 3.69 -14.33 2.45
C PHE A 193 4.93 -15.04 1.88
N PHE A 194 6.11 -14.84 2.47
CA PHE A 194 7.33 -15.48 1.99
C PHE A 194 7.34 -16.98 2.26
N GLY A 195 6.62 -17.44 3.29
CA GLY A 195 6.38 -18.88 3.52
C GLY A 195 5.59 -19.58 2.39
N LEU A 196 4.79 -18.83 1.61
CA LEU A 196 4.09 -19.38 0.43
C LEU A 196 5.02 -19.65 -0.76
N VAL A 197 6.20 -19.03 -0.77
CA VAL A 197 7.07 -19.01 -1.94
C VAL A 197 7.99 -20.23 -1.89
N PRO A 198 8.03 -21.07 -2.94
CA PRO A 198 9.01 -22.16 -3.00
C PRO A 198 10.44 -21.61 -2.95
N ASN A 199 11.36 -22.33 -2.29
CA ASN A 199 12.73 -21.86 -2.03
C ASN A 199 13.47 -21.31 -3.27
N LEU A 200 13.26 -21.92 -4.45
CA LEU A 200 13.88 -21.48 -5.71
C LEU A 200 13.38 -20.10 -6.18
N TRP A 201 12.14 -19.74 -5.86
CA TRP A 201 11.48 -18.52 -6.28
C TRP A 201 11.56 -17.38 -5.24
N LEU A 202 12.09 -17.65 -4.03
CA LEU A 202 12.19 -16.65 -2.96
C LEU A 202 12.94 -15.39 -3.40
N TRP A 203 14.17 -15.54 -3.91
CA TRP A 203 14.99 -14.40 -4.36
C TRP A 203 14.30 -13.56 -5.45
N PRO A 204 13.79 -14.15 -6.56
CA PRO A 204 13.00 -13.41 -7.53
C PRO A 204 11.80 -12.66 -6.93
N VAL A 205 11.06 -13.29 -6.00
CA VAL A 205 9.88 -12.68 -5.38
C VAL A 205 10.28 -11.55 -4.44
N ILE A 206 11.37 -11.67 -3.68
CA ILE A 206 11.89 -10.58 -2.82
C ILE A 206 12.26 -9.36 -3.66
N ILE A 207 12.96 -9.56 -4.79
CA ILE A 207 13.32 -8.48 -5.71
C ILE A 207 12.06 -7.82 -6.26
N LEU A 208 11.09 -8.63 -6.71
CA LEU A 208 9.83 -8.14 -7.24
C LEU A 208 9.00 -7.38 -6.20
N ALA A 209 8.92 -7.89 -4.97
CA ALA A 209 8.26 -7.24 -3.84
C ALA A 209 8.93 -5.89 -3.51
N THR A 210 10.25 -5.85 -3.53
CA THR A 210 11.03 -4.62 -3.31
C THR A 210 10.72 -3.59 -4.40
N LEU A 211 10.70 -4.00 -5.66
CA LEU A 211 10.33 -3.12 -6.78
C LEU A 211 8.89 -2.62 -6.64
N ALA A 212 7.94 -3.48 -6.29
CA ALA A 212 6.55 -3.10 -6.06
C ALA A 212 6.41 -2.10 -4.89
N ALA A 213 7.13 -2.31 -3.78
CA ALA A 213 7.17 -1.40 -2.65
C ALA A 213 7.75 -0.03 -3.01
N VAL A 214 8.82 0.00 -3.82
CA VAL A 214 9.39 1.24 -4.35
C VAL A 214 8.37 1.97 -5.22
N ILE A 215 7.66 1.27 -6.12
CA ILE A 215 6.64 1.87 -6.98
C ILE A 215 5.47 2.44 -6.16
N ALA A 216 4.98 1.68 -5.17
CA ALA A 216 3.91 2.13 -4.28
C ALA A 216 4.33 3.39 -3.51
N SER A 217 5.56 3.42 -3.01
CA SER A 217 6.13 4.58 -2.31
C SER A 217 6.20 5.82 -3.20
N GLN A 218 6.49 5.67 -4.50
CA GLN A 218 6.53 6.79 -5.45
C GLN A 218 5.17 7.47 -5.62
N ALA A 219 4.09 6.69 -5.66
CA ALA A 219 2.74 7.22 -5.78
C ALA A 219 2.38 8.09 -4.57
N VAL A 220 2.68 7.60 -3.36
CA VAL A 220 2.46 8.34 -2.11
C VAL A 220 3.27 9.64 -2.09
N ILE A 221 4.56 9.57 -2.45
CA ILE A 221 5.44 10.75 -2.43
C ILE A 221 4.98 11.82 -3.44
N SER A 222 4.54 11.40 -4.62
CA SER A 222 3.96 12.31 -5.63
C SER A 222 2.67 12.97 -5.14
N GLY A 223 1.85 12.23 -4.39
CA GLY A 223 0.67 12.75 -3.71
C GLY A 223 1.00 13.87 -2.72
N ILE A 224 2.05 13.71 -1.91
CA ILE A 224 2.50 14.74 -0.95
C ILE A 224 2.96 16.00 -1.66
N PHE A 225 3.76 15.89 -2.72
CA PHE A 225 4.23 17.07 -3.45
C PHE A 225 3.06 17.87 -4.03
N SER A 226 2.03 17.17 -4.51
CA SER A 226 0.79 17.78 -4.98
C SER A 226 0.03 18.49 -3.86
N LEU A 227 -0.09 17.89 -2.68
CA LEU A 227 -0.72 18.51 -1.51
C LEU A 227 0.10 19.68 -0.95
N THR A 228 1.43 19.58 -0.98
CA THR A 228 2.35 20.65 -0.54
C THR A 228 2.16 21.90 -1.40
N ARG A 229 2.13 21.73 -2.73
CA ARG A 229 1.85 22.83 -3.68
C ARG A 229 0.49 23.46 -3.40
N GLN A 230 -0.53 22.64 -3.13
CA GLN A 230 -1.86 23.14 -2.78
C GLN A 230 -1.84 23.93 -1.46
N ALA A 231 -1.23 23.39 -0.41
CA ALA A 231 -1.12 24.05 0.89
C ALA A 231 -0.37 25.39 0.82
N MET A 232 0.66 25.49 -0.03
CA MET A 232 1.34 26.77 -0.32
C MET A 232 0.40 27.78 -0.99
N ASN A 233 -0.36 27.37 -2.00
CA ASN A 233 -1.31 28.25 -2.70
C ASN A 233 -2.43 28.78 -1.79
N TYR A 234 -2.78 28.04 -0.73
CA TYR A 234 -3.74 28.47 0.29
C TYR A 234 -3.10 29.27 1.43
N GLY A 235 -1.79 29.49 1.42
CA GLY A 235 -1.06 30.23 2.45
C GLY A 235 -0.84 29.47 3.76
N TYR A 236 -1.03 28.14 3.77
CA TYR A 236 -0.79 27.31 4.95
C TYR A 236 0.68 26.91 5.13
N LEU A 237 1.47 26.95 4.06
CA LEU A 237 2.91 26.73 4.09
C LEU A 237 3.65 27.96 3.56
N PRO A 238 4.87 28.24 4.07
CA PRO A 238 5.71 29.27 3.48
C PRO A 238 6.01 28.94 2.01
N PRO A 239 6.24 29.93 1.15
CA PRO A 239 6.55 29.68 -0.24
C PRO A 239 7.87 28.90 -0.38
N LEU A 240 7.76 27.64 -0.81
CA LEU A 240 8.90 26.78 -1.11
C LEU A 240 9.28 26.89 -2.60
N LYS A 241 10.55 26.65 -2.93
CA LYS A 241 11.01 26.63 -4.32
C LYS A 241 10.44 25.39 -5.03
N ILE A 242 9.58 25.61 -6.02
CA ILE A 242 9.05 24.54 -6.88
C ILE A 242 10.02 24.32 -8.03
N THR A 243 10.60 23.13 -8.12
CA THR A 243 11.39 22.70 -9.28
C THR A 243 10.52 21.74 -10.08
N HIS A 244 10.14 22.12 -11.30
CA HIS A 244 9.38 21.23 -12.19
C HIS A 244 10.35 20.21 -12.78
N THR A 245 10.08 18.93 -12.55
CA THR A 245 10.90 17.81 -13.03
C THR A 245 10.42 17.25 -14.39
N SER A 246 9.36 17.81 -14.96
CA SER A 246 8.80 17.52 -16.28
C SER A 246 8.49 18.84 -16.99
N GLU A 247 8.75 18.92 -18.30
CA GLU A 247 8.47 20.12 -19.13
C GLU A 247 6.97 20.31 -19.43
N HIS A 248 6.10 19.39 -18.99
CA HIS A 248 4.66 19.40 -19.25
C HIS A 248 3.79 19.26 -17.98
N SER A 249 4.03 20.08 -16.95
CA SER A 249 3.11 20.21 -15.78
C SER A 249 3.12 21.58 -15.15
#